data_AF-A0A7W5BFF3-F1
#
_entry.id   AF-A0A7W5BFF3-F1
#
_cell.length_a   1.000
_cell.length_b   1.000
_cell.length_c   1.000
_cell.angle_alpha   90.00
_cell.angle_beta   90.00
_cell.angle_gamma   90.00
#
_symmetry.space_group_name_H-M   'P 1'
#
loop_
_entity.id
_entity.type
_entity.pdbx_description
1 polymer ?
#
loop_
_entity_poly.entity_id
_entity_poly.type
_entity_poly.pdbx_seq_one_letter_code
_entity_poly.pdbx_strand_id
1 'polypeptide(L)'
;MNYQELIEKALGGRTVNAVAKVWGVSQPTLSRYAKGERMPDWNTGLRIAKDAGIDPTEAFEIFAQEEQAHKVKNFKLQMGFVQIDLLLFIATGGLSCLFYIM
;
A
#
# COMPACT_ATOMS: atom_id res chain seq x y z
N MET A 1 15.38 9.59 -2.19
CA MET A 1 14.61 9.07 -3.33
C MET A 1 13.29 8.56 -2.81
N ASN A 2 12.18 8.90 -3.46
CA ASN A 2 10.85 8.41 -3.08
C ASN A 2 10.52 7.09 -3.79
N TYR A 3 9.57 6.31 -3.26
CA TYR A 3 9.11 5.05 -3.88
C TYR A 3 8.68 5.22 -5.33
N GLN A 4 7.97 6.31 -5.64
CA GLN A 4 7.51 6.59 -6.99
C GLN A 4 8.66 6.89 -7.96
N GLU A 5 9.67 7.64 -7.51
CA GLU A 5 10.89 7.91 -8.30
C GLU A 5 11.70 6.62 -8.55
N LEU A 6 11.75 5.73 -7.55
CA LEU A 6 12.39 4.42 -7.66
C LEU A 6 11.70 3.56 -8.73
N ILE A 7 10.37 3.46 -8.68
CA ILE A 7 9.59 2.75 -9.69
C ILE A 7 9.81 3.36 -11.08
N GLU A 8 9.76 4.69 -11.20
CA GLU A 8 9.92 5.37 -12.49
C GLU A 8 11.31 5.11 -13.09
N LYS A 9 12.36 5.13 -12.26
CA LYS A 9 13.71 4.73 -12.68
C LYS A 9 13.77 3.28 -13.13
N ALA A 10 13.15 2.36 -12.38
CA ALA A 10 13.12 0.95 -12.75
C ALA A 10 12.34 0.70 -14.07
N LEU A 11 11.28 1.46 -14.32
CA LEU A 11 10.54 1.39 -15.58
C LEU A 11 11.37 1.95 -16.74
N GLY A 12 12.20 2.97 -16.51
CA GLY A 12 13.13 3.51 -17.52
C GLY A 12 12.40 4.03 -18.76
N GLY A 13 11.22 4.62 -18.59
CA GLY A 13 10.36 5.10 -19.69
C GLY A 13 9.61 4.01 -20.46
N ARG A 14 9.78 2.73 -20.11
CA ARG A 14 9.03 1.61 -20.70
C ARG A 14 7.61 1.59 -20.17
N THR A 15 6.68 1.10 -20.97
CA THR A 15 5.30 0.90 -20.53
C THR A 15 5.21 -0.21 -19.48
N VAL A 16 4.28 -0.07 -18.53
CA VAL A 16 4.00 -1.09 -17.50
C VAL A 16 3.75 -2.47 -18.13
N ASN A 17 3.05 -2.52 -19.28
CA ASN A 17 2.79 -3.78 -19.98
C ASN A 17 4.07 -4.45 -20.50
N ALA A 18 4.98 -3.67 -21.09
CA ALA A 18 6.25 -4.20 -21.58
C ALA A 18 7.10 -4.77 -20.43
N VAL A 19 7.19 -4.02 -19.33
CA VAL A 19 7.97 -4.44 -18.15
C VAL A 19 7.33 -5.64 -17.45
N ALA A 20 6.00 -5.67 -17.32
CA ALA A 20 5.26 -6.78 -16.75
C ALA A 20 5.57 -8.10 -17.47
N LYS A 21 5.62 -8.09 -18.81
CA LYS A 21 5.96 -9.26 -19.61
C LYS A 21 7.39 -9.73 -19.37
N VAL A 22 8.35 -8.81 -19.31
CA VAL A 22 9.77 -9.14 -19.05
C VAL A 22 9.96 -9.70 -17.64
N TRP A 23 9.29 -9.10 -16.66
CA TRP A 23 9.40 -9.52 -15.28
C TRP A 23 8.53 -10.76 -14.96
N GLY A 24 7.67 -11.21 -15.87
CA GLY A 24 6.75 -12.31 -15.60
C GLY A 24 5.72 -12.00 -14.51
N VAL A 25 5.43 -10.71 -14.30
CA VAL A 25 4.44 -10.23 -13.32
C VAL A 25 3.17 -9.88 -14.09
N SER A 26 2.00 -10.11 -13.50
CA SER A 26 0.76 -9.68 -14.14
C SER A 26 0.74 -8.15 -14.30
N GLN A 27 0.29 -7.67 -15.46
CA GLN A 27 0.13 -6.23 -15.71
C GLN A 27 -0.67 -5.51 -14.61
N PRO A 28 -1.83 -6.01 -14.13
CA PRO A 28 -2.56 -5.32 -13.07
C PRO A 28 -1.78 -5.29 -11.77
N THR A 29 -1.02 -6.34 -11.43
CA THR A 29 -0.13 -6.34 -10.26
C THR A 29 0.94 -5.26 -10.38
N LEU A 30 1.64 -5.21 -11.50
CA LEU A 30 2.69 -4.21 -11.70
C LEU A 30 2.12 -2.78 -11.74
N SER A 31 0.91 -2.60 -12.28
CA SER A 31 0.23 -1.31 -12.24
C SER A 31 -0.09 -0.87 -10.81
N ARG A 32 -0.48 -1.79 -9.92
CA ARG A 32 -0.72 -1.47 -8.50
C ARG A 32 0.57 -1.10 -7.78
N TYR A 33 1.66 -1.79 -8.09
CA TYR A 33 2.98 -1.44 -7.58
C TYR A 33 3.38 -0.05 -8.04
N ALA A 34 3.20 0.26 -9.32
CA ALA A 34 3.59 1.56 -9.87
C ALA A 34 2.78 2.73 -9.30
N LYS A 35 1.53 2.49 -8.92
CA LYS A 35 0.66 3.49 -8.28
C LYS A 35 0.87 3.60 -6.76
N GLY A 36 1.72 2.77 -6.17
CA GLY A 36 1.84 2.68 -4.71
C GLY A 36 0.58 2.16 -4.02
N GLU A 37 -0.32 1.46 -4.74
CA GLU A 37 -1.50 0.85 -4.12
C GLU A 37 -1.14 -0.42 -3.35
N ARG A 38 -0.01 -1.04 -3.71
CA ARG A 38 0.49 -2.28 -3.12
C ARG A 38 2.01 -2.31 -3.14
N MET A 39 2.62 -2.84 -2.09
CA MET A 39 4.05 -3.12 -2.04
C MET A 39 4.43 -4.32 -2.92
N PRO A 40 5.56 -4.25 -3.66
CA PRO A 40 6.10 -5.38 -4.40
C PRO A 40 6.59 -6.47 -3.43
N ASP A 41 6.52 -7.72 -3.91
CA ASP A 41 7.15 -8.84 -3.20
C ASP A 41 8.68 -8.73 -3.20
N TRP A 42 9.37 -9.51 -2.36
CA TRP A 42 10.82 -9.47 -2.21
C TRP A 42 11.59 -9.67 -3.53
N ASN A 43 11.11 -10.58 -4.38
CA ASN A 43 11.75 -10.89 -5.66
C ASN A 43 11.58 -9.75 -6.68
N THR A 44 10.39 -9.17 -6.74
CA THR A 44 10.06 -8.04 -7.60
C THR A 44 10.75 -6.77 -7.10
N GLY A 45 10.80 -6.55 -5.79
CA GLY A 45 11.54 -5.46 -5.17
C GLY A 45 13.02 -5.50 -5.51
N LEU A 46 13.65 -6.67 -5.44
CA LEU A 46 15.04 -6.85 -5.86
C LEU A 46 15.25 -6.54 -7.35
N ARG A 47 14.28 -6.89 -8.21
CA ARG A 47 14.33 -6.55 -9.63
C ARG A 47 14.17 -5.06 -9.88
N ILE A 48 13.27 -4.39 -9.15
CA ILE A 48 13.10 -2.94 -9.19
C ILE A 48 14.42 -2.25 -8.81
N ALA A 49 15.07 -2.69 -7.73
CA ALA A 49 16.36 -2.15 -7.31
C ALA A 49 17.45 -2.30 -8.39
N LYS A 50 17.54 -3.50 -8.99
CA LYS A 50 18.50 -3.78 -10.06
C LYS A 50 18.25 -2.95 -11.32
N ASP A 51 17.01 -2.87 -11.77
CA ASP A 51 16.64 -2.10 -12.97
C ASP A 51 16.77 -0.59 -12.74
N ALA A 52 16.57 -0.11 -11.50
CA ALA A 52 16.82 1.28 -11.12
C ALA A 52 18.30 1.62 -10.89
N GLY A 53 19.18 0.61 -10.84
CA GLY A 53 20.62 0.79 -10.65
C GLY A 53 21.01 1.24 -9.23
N ILE A 54 20.26 0.84 -8.21
CA ILE A 54 20.53 1.19 -6.81
C ILE A 54 20.84 -0.04 -5.96
N ASP A 55 21.41 0.18 -4.78
CA ASP A 55 21.66 -0.91 -3.84
C ASP A 55 20.33 -1.51 -3.36
N PRO A 56 20.18 -2.85 -3.31
CA PRO A 56 18.98 -3.49 -2.82
C PRO A 56 18.61 -3.07 -1.39
N THR A 57 19.59 -2.80 -0.53
CA THR A 57 19.37 -2.37 0.85
C THR A 57 18.64 -1.04 0.89
N GLU A 58 19.13 -0.06 0.12
CA GLU A 58 18.50 1.27 0.01
C GLU A 58 17.08 1.15 -0.58
N ALA A 59 16.88 0.30 -1.58
CA ALA A 59 15.56 0.04 -2.15
C ALA A 59 14.58 -0.53 -1.11
N PHE A 60 15.02 -1.49 -0.30
CA PHE A 60 14.21 -2.10 0.75
C PHE A 60 13.90 -1.14 1.89
N GLU A 61 14.80 -0.21 2.23
CA GLU A 61 14.52 0.85 3.19
C GLU A 61 13.39 1.77 2.69
N ILE A 62 13.40 2.13 1.40
CA ILE A 62 12.34 2.93 0.77
C ILE A 62 11.01 2.17 0.81
N PHE A 63 11.02 0.86 0.50
CA PHE A 63 9.83 0.01 0.59
C PHE A 63 9.29 -0.08 2.02
N ALA A 64 10.18 -0.20 3.02
CA ALA A 64 9.79 -0.25 4.42
C ALA A 64 9.16 1.07 4.89
N GLN A 65 9.69 2.22 4.47
CA GLN A 65 9.12 3.54 4.78
C GLN A 65 7.72 3.71 4.19
N GLU A 66 7.52 3.30 2.93
CA GLU A 66 6.21 3.39 2.27
C GLU A 66 5.18 2.45 2.95
N GLU A 67 5.57 1.23 3.30
CA GLU A 67 4.72 0.29 4.03
C GLU A 67 4.27 0.86 5.39
N GLN A 68 5.15 1.53 6.11
CA GLN A 68 4.80 2.22 7.36
C GLN A 68 3.80 3.36 7.11
N ALA A 69 4.00 4.14 6.05
CA ALA A 69 3.07 5.20 5.67
C ALA A 69 1.67 4.65 5.35
N HIS A 70 1.58 3.50 4.67
CA HIS A 70 0.31 2.80 4.43
C HIS A 70 -0.38 2.35 5.72
N LYS A 71 0.38 1.75 6.66
CA LYS A 71 -0.16 1.31 7.95
C LYS A 71 -0.71 2.48 8.76
N VAL A 72 0.00 3.60 8.80
CA VAL A 72 -0.45 4.81 9.50
C VAL A 72 -1.72 5.39 8.87
N LYS A 73 -1.81 5.43 7.53
CA LYS A 73 -3.03 5.89 6.83
C LYS A 73 -4.23 5.01 7.16
N ASN A 74 -4.06 3.69 7.10
CA ASN A 74 -5.13 2.74 7.41
C ASN A 74 -5.57 2.83 8.88
N PHE A 75 -4.63 3.01 9.80
CA PHE A 75 -4.93 3.20 11.21
C PHE A 75 -5.74 4.48 11.47
N LYS A 76 -5.40 5.60 10.84
CA LYS A 76 -6.16 6.86 10.97
C LYS A 76 -7.59 6.72 10.45
N LEU A 77 -7.79 6.03 9.33
CA LEU A 77 -9.12 5.76 8.79
C LEU A 77 -9.93 4.90 9.78
N GLN A 78 -9.32 3.85 10.33
CA GLN A 78 -9.96 2.99 11.32
C GLN A 78 -10.38 3.78 12.58
N MET A 79 -9.50 4.63 13.12
CA MET A 79 -9.82 5.48 14.27
C MET A 79 -10.94 6.48 13.97
N GLY A 80 -10.99 7.03 12.75
CA GLY A 80 -12.08 7.89 12.29
C GLY A 80 -13.43 7.17 12.28
N PHE A 81 -13.50 5.93 11.77
CA PHE A 81 -14.70 5.12 11.82
C PHE A 81 -15.13 4.80 13.26
N VAL A 82 -14.18 4.40 14.13
CA VAL A 82 -14.47 4.13 15.55
C VAL A 82 -15.06 5.35 16.25
N GLN A 83 -14.54 6.55 15.97
CA GLN A 83 -15.07 7.79 16.55
C GLN A 83 -16.49 8.07 16.08
N ILE A 84 -16.81 7.87 14.80
CA ILE A 84 -18.16 8.05 14.25
C ILE A 84 -19.13 7.03 14.85
N ASP A 85 -18.75 5.74 14.89
CA ASP A 85 -19.59 4.68 15.46
C ASP A 85 -19.86 4.90 16.95
N LEU A 86 -18.84 5.30 17.72
CA LEU A 86 -18.99 5.65 19.13
C LEU A 86 -19.95 6.83 19.32
N LEU A 87 -19.83 7.86 18.48
CA LEU A 87 -20.68 9.05 18.54
C LEU A 87 -22.13 8.70 18.15
N LEU A 88 -22.32 7.80 17.17
CA LEU A 88 -23.62 7.29 16.76
C LEU A 88 -24.24 6.39 17.85
N PHE A 89 -23.45 5.60 18.56
CA PHE A 89 -23.90 4.80 19.71
C PHE A 89 -24.33 5.67 20.90
N ILE A 90 -23.59 6.75 21.18
CA ILE A 90 -23.96 7.73 22.21
C ILE A 90 -25.22 8.52 21.78
N ALA A 91 -25.32 8.91 20.51
CA ALA A 91 -26.43 9.70 19.97
C ALA A 91 -27.73 8.91 19.81
N THR A 92 -27.65 7.62 19.49
CA THR A 92 -28.83 6.71 19.45
C THR A 92 -29.23 6.22 20.84
N GLY A 93 -28.40 6.49 21.86
CA GLY A 93 -28.61 6.06 23.23
C GLY A 93 -28.45 4.55 23.40
N GLY A 94 -27.97 4.12 24.56
CA GLY A 94 -27.94 2.71 24.97
C GLY A 94 -29.33 2.09 25.16
N LEU A 95 -30.18 2.15 24.12
CA LEU A 95 -31.57 1.71 24.11
C LEU A 95 -31.74 0.31 23.48
N SER A 96 -30.72 -0.23 22.82
CA SER A 96 -30.77 -1.57 22.22
C SER A 96 -30.36 -2.71 23.17
N CYS A 97 -29.71 -2.42 24.32
CA CYS A 97 -29.33 -3.47 25.29
C CYS A 97 -30.50 -4.02 26.11
N LEU A 98 -31.70 -3.44 26.05
CA LEU A 98 -32.87 -3.93 26.81
C LEU A 98 -33.79 -4.89 26.03
N PHE A 99 -33.56 -5.13 24.73
CA PHE A 99 -34.46 -5.98 23.92
C PHE A 99 -33.93 -7.39 23.62
N TYR A 100 -32.79 -7.81 24.18
CA TYR A 100 -32.24 -9.16 23.97
C TYR A 100 -32.34 -10.09 25.19
N ILE A 101 -33.12 -9.71 26.22
CA ILE A 101 -33.45 -10.59 27.36
C ILE A 101 -34.97 -10.60 27.52
N MET A 102 -35.68 -11.23 26.57
CA MET A 102 -37.01 -11.81 26.75
C MET A 102 -37.17 -13.02 25.85
#